data_AF-A0A434EI17-F1
#
_entry.id   AF-A0A434EI17-F1
#
_cell.length_a   1.000
_cell.length_b   1.000
_cell.length_c   1.000
_cell.angle_alpha   90.00
_cell.angle_beta   90.00
_cell.angle_gamma   90.00
#
_symmetry.space_group_name_H-M   'P 1'
#
loop_
_entity.id
_entity.type
_entity.pdbx_description
1 polymer ?
#
loop_
_entity_poly.entity_id
_entity_poly.type
_entity_poly.pdbx_seq_one_letter_code
_entity_poly.pdbx_strand_id
1 'polypeptide(L)'
;AITVLYIVFLSARSKASGFGILLIFIALSVYTMGAWTKIDAEAVDPDFGRGEFARTTVEGIKENWATGVGFGNFQKAYQIYEKEEMIFKQYVNHAHNEYLEIAFEGGALAILLMVLYFVILLMAFTRIRRDPLQKAAFLSVSFLLIHSLVDYPLRTEALAMTFAFMNAIIFHKGFSDRLAQKNELIEIDHNGDKLFVPIETSSQRTPRLTSRRAKHKHERARYKHE
;
A
#
# COMPACT_ATOMS: atom_id res chain seq x y z
N ALA A 1 -3.72 -2.70 23.19
CA ALA A 1 -4.96 -3.22 22.54
C ALA A 1 -4.80 -3.36 21.02
N ILE A 2 -4.40 -2.30 20.30
CA ILE A 2 -4.18 -2.30 18.83
C ILE A 2 -3.19 -3.39 18.38
N THR A 3 -2.07 -3.54 19.08
CA THR A 3 -1.04 -4.57 18.80
C THR A 3 -1.52 -6.01 19.01
N VAL A 4 -2.36 -6.25 20.01
CA VAL A 4 -2.94 -7.58 20.26
C VAL A 4 -3.90 -7.95 19.14
N LEU A 5 -4.72 -6.99 18.70
CA LEU A 5 -5.65 -7.18 17.60
C LEU A 5 -4.92 -7.41 16.27
N TYR A 6 -3.78 -6.74 16.06
CA TYR A 6 -2.88 -6.96 14.94
C TYR A 6 -2.35 -8.40 14.88
N ILE A 7 -1.92 -8.96 16.01
CA ILE A 7 -1.45 -10.35 16.12
C ILE A 7 -2.58 -11.34 15.85
N VAL A 8 -3.78 -11.07 16.38
CA VAL A 8 -4.96 -11.93 16.19
C VAL A 8 -5.44 -11.91 14.73
N PHE A 9 -5.38 -10.77 14.04
CA PHE A 9 -5.67 -10.65 12.61
C PHE A 9 -4.71 -11.47 11.75
N LEU A 10 -3.41 -11.47 12.10
CA LEU A 10 -2.40 -12.27 11.41
C LEU A 10 -2.66 -13.78 11.57
N SER A 11 -3.16 -14.20 12.74
CA SER A 11 -3.49 -15.58 13.08
C SER A 11 -4.82 -16.06 12.47
N ALA A 12 -5.69 -15.13 12.04
CA ALA A 12 -7.01 -15.46 11.50
C ALA A 12 -6.91 -16.25 10.18
N ARG A 13 -7.45 -17.48 10.20
CA ARG A 13 -7.43 -18.41 9.06
C ARG A 13 -8.71 -18.40 8.22
N SER A 14 -9.82 -17.84 8.72
CA SER A 14 -11.11 -17.78 8.02
C SER A 14 -11.50 -16.35 7.60
N LYS A 15 -12.23 -16.22 6.47
CA LYS A 15 -12.64 -14.91 5.91
C LYS A 15 -13.50 -14.10 6.89
N ALA A 16 -14.47 -14.75 7.53
CA ALA A 16 -15.38 -14.11 8.48
C ALA A 16 -14.64 -13.58 9.72
N SER A 17 -13.67 -14.36 10.23
CA SER A 17 -12.82 -13.93 11.34
C SER A 17 -11.94 -12.74 10.95
N GLY A 18 -11.35 -12.75 9.75
CA GLY A 18 -10.57 -11.62 9.23
C GLY A 18 -11.39 -10.32 9.13
N PHE A 19 -12.60 -10.38 8.57
CA PHE A 19 -13.48 -9.21 8.49
C PHE A 19 -13.87 -8.69 9.88
N GLY A 20 -14.25 -9.58 10.81
CA GLY A 20 -14.60 -9.17 12.17
C GLY A 20 -13.45 -8.48 12.90
N ILE A 21 -12.24 -9.02 12.80
CA ILE A 21 -11.06 -8.44 13.45
C ILE A 21 -10.66 -7.10 12.80
N LEU A 22 -10.74 -6.99 11.47
CA LEU A 22 -10.50 -5.73 10.77
C LEU A 22 -11.51 -4.66 11.21
N LEU A 23 -12.79 -4.99 11.33
CA LEU A 23 -13.81 -4.06 11.80
C LEU A 23 -13.56 -3.61 13.24
N ILE A 24 -13.19 -4.53 14.13
CA ILE A 24 -12.83 -4.18 15.52
C ILE A 24 -11.57 -3.29 15.53
N PHE A 25 -10.62 -3.53 14.62
CA PHE A 25 -9.39 -2.73 14.51
C PHE A 25 -9.70 -1.31 14.08
N ILE A 26 -10.54 -1.18 13.06
CA ILE A 26 -11.03 0.11 12.58
C ILE A 26 -11.77 0.83 13.70
N ALA A 27 -12.74 0.16 14.35
CA ALA A 27 -13.53 0.74 15.44
C ALA A 27 -12.67 1.21 16.62
N LEU A 28 -11.70 0.40 17.04
CA LEU A 28 -10.79 0.76 18.13
C LEU A 28 -9.85 1.91 17.74
N SER A 29 -9.34 1.91 16.51
CA SER A 29 -8.50 3.00 16.00
C SER A 29 -9.27 4.31 15.98
N VAL A 30 -10.49 4.31 15.41
CA VAL A 30 -11.38 5.48 15.40
C VAL A 30 -11.72 5.94 16.83
N TYR A 31 -12.03 5.01 17.75
CA TYR A 31 -12.33 5.35 19.14
C TYR A 31 -11.14 6.01 19.84
N THR A 32 -9.94 5.43 19.73
CA THR A 32 -8.74 6.00 20.35
C THR A 32 -8.42 7.37 19.78
N MET A 33 -8.47 7.53 18.45
CA MET A 33 -8.24 8.84 17.81
C MET A 33 -9.27 9.86 18.28
N GLY A 34 -10.56 9.51 18.28
CA GLY A 34 -11.62 10.38 18.78
C GLY A 34 -11.42 10.80 20.24
N ALA A 35 -10.92 9.90 21.10
CA ALA A 35 -10.58 10.22 22.48
C ALA A 35 -9.41 11.22 22.58
N TRP A 36 -8.33 11.03 21.81
CA TRP A 36 -7.20 11.98 21.76
C TRP A 36 -7.63 13.35 21.25
N THR A 37 -8.46 13.42 20.21
CA THR A 37 -8.94 14.72 19.69
C THR A 37 -9.76 15.53 20.68
N LYS A 38 -10.48 14.87 21.60
CA LYS A 38 -11.27 15.56 22.63
C LYS A 38 -10.39 16.14 23.73
N ILE A 39 -9.34 15.40 24.11
CA ILE A 39 -8.37 15.86 25.11
C ILE A 39 -7.57 17.05 24.58
N ASP A 40 -7.15 17.01 23.31
CA ASP A 40 -6.45 18.14 22.69
C ASP A 40 -7.34 19.38 22.53
N ALA A 41 -8.63 19.21 22.18
CA ALA A 41 -9.58 20.31 22.05
C ALA A 41 -9.86 21.01 23.40
N GLU A 42 -9.92 20.27 24.51
CA GLU A 42 -10.04 20.86 25.85
C GLU A 42 -8.79 21.64 26.29
N ALA A 43 -7.62 21.33 25.72
CA ALA A 43 -6.35 21.97 26.09
C ALA A 43 -5.98 23.19 25.22
N VAL A 44 -6.53 23.31 23.99
CA VAL A 44 -6.08 24.29 22.98
C VAL A 44 -7.07 25.41 22.68
N ASP A 45 -8.33 25.31 23.15
CA ASP A 45 -9.44 26.31 23.14
C ASP A 45 -10.71 25.64 22.55
N PRO A 46 -11.83 25.54 23.30
CA PRO A 46 -13.06 24.88 22.86
C PRO A 46 -13.70 25.47 21.60
N ASP A 47 -13.37 26.71 21.22
CA ASP A 47 -13.84 27.33 19.97
C ASP A 47 -12.92 27.04 18.76
N PHE A 48 -11.72 26.50 18.96
CA PHE A 48 -10.80 26.13 17.87
C PHE A 48 -11.15 24.76 17.27
N GLY A 49 -12.29 24.71 16.60
CA GLY A 49 -12.91 23.47 16.13
C GLY A 49 -12.33 22.97 14.81
N ARG A 50 -11.77 21.75 14.81
CA ARG A 50 -11.49 20.98 13.57
C ARG A 50 -12.68 20.94 12.60
N GLY A 51 -13.90 21.03 13.14
CA GLY A 51 -15.14 21.11 12.36
C GLY A 51 -15.31 22.42 11.57
N GLU A 52 -14.80 23.54 12.07
CA GLU A 52 -14.86 24.81 11.34
C GLU A 52 -13.86 24.83 10.19
N PHE A 53 -12.64 24.31 10.40
CA PHE A 53 -11.68 24.11 9.31
C PHE A 53 -12.20 23.20 8.20
N ALA A 54 -12.86 22.10 8.58
CA ALA A 54 -13.50 21.21 7.61
C ALA A 54 -14.60 21.94 6.83
N ARG A 55 -15.41 22.77 7.48
CA ARG A 55 -16.48 23.52 6.84
C ARG A 55 -15.96 24.57 5.85
N THR A 56 -14.96 25.35 6.24
CA THR A 56 -14.29 26.33 5.37
C THR A 56 -13.63 25.63 4.17
N THR A 57 -12.98 24.49 4.39
CA THR A 57 -12.40 23.68 3.30
C THR A 57 -13.48 23.21 2.33
N VAL A 58 -14.64 22.77 2.83
CA VAL A 58 -15.78 22.35 2.00
C VAL A 58 -16.36 23.51 1.18
N GLU A 59 -16.39 24.73 1.73
CA GLU A 59 -16.80 25.93 0.99
C GLU A 59 -15.85 26.20 -0.17
N GLY A 60 -14.53 26.16 0.07
CA GLY A 60 -13.53 26.28 -0.99
C GLY A 60 -13.60 25.15 -2.04
N ILE A 61 -13.90 23.92 -1.62
CA ILE A 61 -14.11 22.78 -2.55
C ILE A 61 -15.29 23.07 -3.48
N LYS A 62 -16.40 23.64 -2.99
CA LYS A 62 -17.58 23.91 -3.82
C LYS A 62 -17.27 24.91 -4.94
N GLU A 63 -16.43 25.89 -4.67
CA GLU A 63 -16.03 26.89 -5.68
C GLU A 63 -15.01 26.35 -6.69
N ASN A 64 -14.14 25.42 -6.26
CA ASN A 64 -13.05 24.88 -7.09
C ASN A 64 -13.22 23.39 -7.42
N TRP A 65 -14.46 22.88 -7.42
CA TRP A 65 -14.73 21.44 -7.41
C TRP A 65 -14.19 20.68 -8.64
N ALA A 66 -14.07 21.34 -9.80
CA ALA A 66 -13.70 20.69 -11.05
C ALA A 66 -12.19 20.36 -11.10
N THR A 67 -11.34 21.37 -10.89
CA THR A 67 -9.88 21.25 -11.02
C THR A 67 -9.15 21.25 -9.68
N GLY A 68 -9.81 21.68 -8.61
CA GLY A 68 -9.16 22.05 -7.35
C GLY A 68 -8.32 23.31 -7.48
N VAL A 69 -7.61 23.64 -6.41
CA VAL A 69 -6.72 24.82 -6.30
C VAL A 69 -5.25 24.53 -6.62
N GLY A 70 -4.92 23.27 -6.95
CA GLY A 70 -3.57 22.77 -7.22
C GLY A 70 -2.87 22.20 -5.98
N PHE A 71 -2.11 21.11 -6.16
CA PHE A 71 -1.35 20.46 -5.09
C PHE A 71 -0.26 21.37 -4.51
N GLY A 72 -0.18 21.46 -3.18
CA GLY A 72 0.75 22.32 -2.46
C GLY A 72 0.30 23.78 -2.33
N ASN A 73 -0.89 24.13 -2.84
CA ASN A 73 -1.47 25.47 -2.69
C ASN A 73 -2.54 25.54 -1.60
N PHE A 74 -2.78 24.46 -0.85
CA PHE A 74 -3.78 24.44 0.23
C PHE A 74 -3.73 25.70 1.10
N GLN A 75 -2.57 26.02 1.69
CA GLN A 75 -2.43 27.16 2.60
C GLN A 75 -2.82 28.50 1.97
N LYS A 76 -2.36 28.76 0.74
CA LYS A 76 -2.62 30.03 0.03
C LYS A 76 -4.09 30.16 -0.37
N ALA A 77 -4.68 29.07 -0.84
CA ALA A 77 -6.08 29.08 -1.26
C ALA A 77 -7.03 29.10 -0.05
N TYR A 78 -6.67 28.41 1.03
CA TYR A 78 -7.44 28.36 2.27
C TYR A 78 -7.58 29.74 2.92
N GLN A 79 -6.51 30.56 2.90
CA GLN A 79 -6.53 31.94 3.41
C GLN A 79 -7.57 32.85 2.73
N ILE A 80 -8.00 32.54 1.50
CA ILE A 80 -9.05 33.31 0.80
C ILE A 80 -10.43 33.07 1.45
N TYR A 81 -10.62 31.90 2.02
CA TYR A 81 -11.87 31.45 2.63
C TYR A 81 -11.87 31.60 4.17
N GLU A 82 -10.72 31.95 4.75
CA GLU A 82 -10.57 32.16 6.18
C GLU A 82 -11.32 33.43 6.60
N LYS A 83 -12.26 33.29 7.55
CA LYS A 83 -13.01 34.43 8.08
C LYS A 83 -12.09 35.30 8.94
N GLU A 84 -12.31 36.61 8.97
CA GLU A 84 -11.51 37.56 9.77
C GLU A 84 -11.43 37.17 11.26
N GLU A 85 -12.49 36.55 11.79
CA GLU A 85 -12.58 36.06 13.17
C GLU A 85 -11.66 34.85 13.46
N MET A 86 -11.14 34.18 12.42
CA MET A 86 -10.26 33.01 12.50
C MET A 86 -8.79 33.34 12.19
N ILE A 87 -8.50 34.60 11.82
CA ILE A 87 -7.14 35.07 11.52
C ILE A 87 -6.39 35.30 12.84
N PHE A 88 -5.91 34.22 13.47
CA PHE A 88 -5.04 34.28 14.64
C PHE A 88 -3.56 34.09 14.24
N LYS A 89 -2.65 34.34 15.19
CA LYS A 89 -1.19 34.23 15.01
C LYS A 89 -0.69 32.85 14.53
N GLN A 90 -1.50 31.80 14.64
CA GLN A 90 -1.16 30.45 14.22
C GLN A 90 -1.74 30.18 12.84
N TYR A 91 -0.85 30.04 11.85
CA TYR A 91 -1.21 29.70 10.49
C TYR A 91 -1.79 28.28 10.41
N VAL A 92 -2.95 28.13 9.76
CA VAL A 92 -3.48 26.82 9.37
C VAL A 92 -2.64 26.27 8.21
N ASN A 93 -1.81 25.27 8.49
CA ASN A 93 -0.92 24.70 7.48
C ASN A 93 -1.63 23.67 6.58
N HIS A 94 -2.58 22.89 7.14
CA HIS A 94 -3.26 21.78 6.47
C HIS A 94 -4.67 21.60 7.01
N ALA A 95 -5.55 21.00 6.20
CA ALA A 95 -6.78 20.46 6.75
C ALA A 95 -6.40 19.26 7.61
N HIS A 96 -6.88 19.19 8.86
CA HIS A 96 -6.74 18.00 9.71
C HIS A 96 -7.63 16.83 9.22
N ASN A 97 -7.62 16.60 7.91
CA ASN A 97 -8.30 15.57 7.15
C ASN A 97 -7.70 15.56 5.73
N GLU A 98 -6.88 14.56 5.43
CA GLU A 98 -6.22 14.44 4.12
C GLU A 98 -7.23 14.30 2.96
N TYR A 99 -8.40 13.74 3.19
CA TYR A 99 -9.40 13.57 2.14
C TYR A 99 -10.01 14.89 1.71
N LEU A 100 -10.28 15.79 2.67
CA LEU A 100 -10.74 17.14 2.36
C LEU A 100 -9.65 17.94 1.65
N GLU A 101 -8.40 17.79 2.07
CA GLU A 101 -7.27 18.45 1.43
C GLU A 101 -7.05 17.97 -0.02
N ILE A 102 -7.06 16.66 -0.25
CA ILE A 102 -6.96 16.07 -1.59
C ILE A 102 -8.11 16.54 -2.49
N ALA A 103 -9.33 16.59 -1.95
CA ALA A 103 -10.50 17.07 -2.68
C ALA A 103 -10.41 18.58 -3.00
N PHE A 104 -9.86 19.38 -2.10
CA PHE A 104 -9.68 20.82 -2.29
C PHE A 104 -8.56 21.12 -3.31
N GLU A 105 -7.42 20.45 -3.19
CA GLU A 105 -6.27 20.66 -4.06
C GLU A 105 -6.47 20.09 -5.46
N GLY A 106 -7.08 18.90 -5.59
CA GLY A 106 -7.16 18.17 -6.86
C GLY A 106 -8.57 18.00 -7.43
N GLY A 107 -9.60 18.53 -6.77
CA GLY A 107 -10.97 18.56 -7.27
C GLY A 107 -11.55 17.18 -7.61
N ALA A 108 -12.44 17.16 -8.59
CA ALA A 108 -13.17 15.98 -9.02
C ALA A 108 -12.26 14.85 -9.51
N LEU A 109 -11.14 15.20 -10.18
CA LEU A 109 -10.18 14.20 -10.66
C LEU A 109 -9.51 13.48 -9.49
N ALA A 110 -9.09 14.21 -8.45
CA ALA A 110 -8.48 13.59 -7.28
C ALA A 110 -9.47 12.73 -6.50
N ILE A 111 -10.73 13.17 -6.36
CA ILE A 111 -11.80 12.37 -5.75
C ILE A 111 -12.01 11.07 -6.54
N LEU A 112 -12.04 11.14 -7.87
CA LEU A 112 -12.20 9.95 -8.72
C LEU A 112 -11.05 8.95 -8.52
N LEU A 113 -9.80 9.42 -8.53
CA LEU A 113 -8.63 8.57 -8.31
C LEU A 113 -8.62 7.95 -6.91
N MET A 114 -9.04 8.71 -5.91
CA MET A 114 -9.17 8.25 -4.54
C MET A 114 -10.22 7.13 -4.41
N VAL A 115 -11.41 7.31 -5.00
CA VAL A 115 -12.46 6.27 -5.03
C VAL A 115 -11.96 5.03 -5.76
N LEU A 116 -11.29 5.20 -6.90
CA LEU A 116 -10.69 4.10 -7.66
C LEU A 116 -9.66 3.33 -6.82
N TYR A 117 -8.80 4.04 -6.09
CA TYR A 117 -7.83 3.43 -5.19
C TYR A 117 -8.51 2.59 -4.10
N PHE A 118 -9.55 3.11 -3.43
CA PHE A 118 -10.31 2.35 -2.43
C PHE A 118 -10.95 1.09 -3.03
N VAL A 119 -11.53 1.18 -4.21
CA VAL A 119 -12.11 0.04 -4.91
C VAL A 119 -11.05 -1.03 -5.19
N ILE A 120 -9.89 -0.63 -5.72
CA ILE A 120 -8.78 -1.55 -6.01
C ILE A 120 -8.22 -2.19 -4.72
N LEU A 121 -8.11 -1.41 -3.65
CA LEU A 121 -7.66 -1.89 -2.34
C LEU A 121 -8.62 -2.94 -1.75
N LEU A 122 -9.93 -2.69 -1.80
CA LEU A 122 -10.95 -3.63 -1.37
C LEU A 122 -10.95 -4.92 -2.22
N MET A 123 -10.75 -4.80 -3.53
CA MET A 123 -10.59 -5.97 -4.40
C MET A 123 -9.33 -6.77 -4.01
N ALA A 124 -8.21 -6.10 -3.72
CA ALA A 124 -6.98 -6.75 -3.28
C ALA A 124 -7.17 -7.52 -1.97
N PHE A 125 -7.92 -6.98 -1.01
CA PHE A 125 -8.23 -7.67 0.25
C PHE A 125 -8.81 -9.08 0.03
N THR A 126 -9.70 -9.24 -0.98
CA THR A 126 -10.31 -10.54 -1.27
C THR A 126 -9.31 -11.61 -1.77
N ARG A 127 -8.16 -11.16 -2.29
CA ARG A 127 -7.06 -11.97 -2.84
C ARG A 127 -5.98 -12.30 -1.80
N ILE A 128 -5.80 -11.45 -0.77
CA ILE A 128 -4.82 -11.62 0.31
C ILE A 128 -5.27 -12.75 1.26
N ARG A 129 -5.02 -14.01 0.89
CA ARG A 129 -5.50 -15.17 1.67
C ARG A 129 -4.46 -15.92 2.46
N ARG A 130 -3.22 -15.99 1.96
CA ARG A 130 -2.22 -16.92 2.52
C ARG A 130 -0.89 -16.29 2.89
N ASP A 131 -0.65 -15.06 2.45
CA ASP A 131 0.61 -14.38 2.74
C ASP A 131 0.46 -13.48 4.00
N PRO A 132 1.12 -13.82 5.13
CA PRO A 132 1.08 -12.99 6.33
C PRO A 132 1.72 -11.61 6.11
N LEU A 133 2.66 -11.47 5.17
CA LEU A 133 3.29 -10.20 4.84
C LEU A 133 2.31 -9.27 4.13
N GLN A 134 1.51 -9.78 3.19
CA GLN A 134 0.47 -9.00 2.53
C GLN A 134 -0.66 -8.60 3.49
N LYS A 135 -1.00 -9.47 4.45
CA LYS A 135 -1.97 -9.13 5.52
C LYS A 135 -1.46 -8.01 6.41
N ALA A 136 -0.20 -8.08 6.82
CA ALA A 136 0.46 -7.03 7.59
C ALA A 136 0.45 -5.70 6.83
N ALA A 137 0.89 -5.71 5.57
CA ALA A 137 0.92 -4.53 4.71
C ALA A 137 -0.47 -3.90 4.53
N PHE A 138 -1.50 -4.72 4.30
CA PHE A 138 -2.89 -4.25 4.19
C PHE A 138 -3.37 -3.56 5.47
N LEU A 139 -3.06 -4.15 6.63
CA LEU A 139 -3.45 -3.59 7.92
C LEU A 139 -2.72 -2.28 8.24
N SER A 140 -1.42 -2.19 7.90
CA SER A 140 -0.65 -0.95 7.99
C SER A 140 -1.21 0.16 7.10
N VAL A 141 -1.53 -0.15 5.84
CA VAL A 141 -2.18 0.79 4.91
C VAL A 141 -3.53 1.23 5.47
N SER A 142 -4.34 0.30 5.97
CA SER A 142 -5.64 0.61 6.56
C SER A 142 -5.51 1.54 7.76
N PHE A 143 -4.53 1.31 8.64
CA PHE A 143 -4.28 2.18 9.79
C PHE A 143 -3.94 3.61 9.36
N LEU A 144 -3.03 3.77 8.39
CA LEU A 144 -2.66 5.09 7.88
C LEU A 144 -3.87 5.80 7.26
N LEU A 145 -4.66 5.10 6.43
CA LEU A 145 -5.88 5.66 5.83
C LEU A 145 -6.92 6.07 6.88
N ILE A 146 -7.02 5.38 8.01
CA ILE A 146 -7.93 5.77 9.09
C ILE A 146 -7.40 7.01 9.80
N HIS A 147 -6.08 7.06 10.04
CA HIS A 147 -5.44 8.23 10.64
C HIS A 147 -5.62 9.48 9.77
N SER A 148 -5.63 9.30 8.45
CA SER A 148 -5.95 10.33 7.46
C SER A 148 -7.34 10.95 7.55
N LEU A 149 -8.29 10.35 8.29
CA LEU A 149 -9.60 11.00 8.54
C LEU A 149 -9.50 12.16 9.52
N VAL A 150 -8.50 12.11 10.41
CA VAL A 150 -8.42 12.95 11.61
C VAL A 150 -7.18 13.84 11.58
N ASP A 151 -6.18 13.48 10.77
CA ASP A 151 -4.94 14.21 10.61
C ASP A 151 -4.35 14.01 9.21
N TYR A 152 -3.08 14.43 9.00
CA TYR A 152 -2.37 14.35 7.71
C TYR A 152 -1.05 13.55 7.69
N PRO A 153 -1.01 12.28 8.15
CA PRO A 153 0.21 11.46 8.20
C PRO A 153 1.01 11.34 6.90
N LEU A 154 0.37 11.24 5.74
CA LEU A 154 1.06 11.03 4.45
C LEU A 154 1.78 12.29 3.96
N ARG A 155 1.59 13.44 4.62
CA ARG A 155 2.46 14.62 4.41
C ARG A 155 3.84 14.44 5.07
N THR A 156 3.98 13.50 6.01
CA THR A 156 5.30 13.12 6.53
C THR A 156 5.97 12.15 5.56
N GLU A 157 7.10 12.55 4.97
CA GLU A 157 7.79 11.77 3.92
C GLU A 157 8.07 10.32 4.33
N ALA A 158 8.46 10.09 5.59
CA ALA A 158 8.71 8.75 6.13
C ALA A 158 7.46 7.85 6.08
N LEU A 159 6.29 8.40 6.43
CA LEU A 159 5.02 7.68 6.39
C LEU A 159 4.52 7.52 4.95
N ALA A 160 4.72 8.52 4.09
CA ALA A 160 4.41 8.43 2.67
C ALA A 160 5.19 7.30 1.98
N MET A 161 6.49 7.21 2.22
CA MET A 161 7.34 6.14 1.69
C MET A 161 6.91 4.77 2.24
N THR A 162 6.60 4.70 3.53
CA THR A 162 6.10 3.47 4.16
C THR A 162 4.77 3.03 3.52
N PHE A 163 3.84 3.97 3.31
CA PHE A 163 2.57 3.72 2.65
C PHE A 163 2.77 3.20 1.22
N ALA A 164 3.66 3.83 0.44
CA ALA A 164 3.98 3.40 -0.92
C ALA A 164 4.58 1.98 -0.94
N PHE A 165 5.51 1.69 -0.02
CA PHE A 165 6.14 0.38 0.10
C PHE A 165 5.13 -0.71 0.47
N MET A 166 4.23 -0.44 1.43
CA MET A 166 3.19 -1.39 1.81
C MET A 166 2.19 -1.63 0.67
N ASN A 167 1.83 -0.59 -0.09
CA ASN A 167 1.04 -0.75 -1.30
C ASN A 167 1.73 -1.62 -2.35
N ALA A 168 3.03 -1.46 -2.55
CA ALA A 168 3.79 -2.31 -3.45
C ALA A 168 3.71 -3.79 -3.03
N ILE A 169 3.79 -4.10 -1.74
CA ILE A 169 3.63 -5.47 -1.21
C ILE A 169 2.22 -6.02 -1.48
N ILE A 170 1.18 -5.20 -1.26
CA ILE A 170 -0.22 -5.59 -1.47
C ILE A 170 -0.48 -5.93 -2.95
N PHE A 171 0.04 -5.13 -3.87
CA PHE A 171 -0.24 -5.25 -5.30
C PHE A 171 0.80 -6.07 -6.08
N HIS A 172 1.86 -6.54 -5.43
CA HIS A 172 2.83 -7.42 -6.06
C HIS A 172 2.18 -8.73 -6.51
N LYS A 173 2.30 -9.06 -7.80
CA LYS A 173 1.98 -10.40 -8.31
C LYS A 173 3.09 -11.34 -7.82
N GLY A 174 2.71 -12.29 -6.97
CA GLY A 174 3.59 -13.04 -6.10
C GLY A 174 4.86 -13.56 -6.77
N PHE A 175 5.97 -13.55 -6.03
CA PHE A 175 7.21 -14.22 -6.42
C PHE A 175 6.97 -15.72 -6.72
N SER A 176 5.94 -16.30 -6.09
CA SER A 176 5.47 -17.67 -6.26
C SER A 176 5.00 -18.00 -7.68
N ASP A 177 4.33 -17.09 -8.41
CA ASP A 177 3.91 -17.35 -9.79
C ASP A 177 5.13 -17.48 -10.71
N ARG A 178 6.17 -16.66 -10.46
CA ARG A 178 7.45 -16.72 -11.18
C ARG A 178 8.27 -17.97 -10.83
N LEU A 179 8.27 -18.40 -9.57
CA LEU A 179 8.98 -19.62 -9.16
C LEU A 179 8.27 -20.89 -9.62
N ALA A 180 6.94 -20.91 -9.59
CA ALA A 180 6.13 -22.02 -10.12
C ALA A 180 6.33 -22.17 -11.63
N GLN A 181 6.34 -21.05 -12.38
CA GLN A 181 6.63 -21.06 -13.82
C GLN A 181 8.07 -21.51 -14.14
N LYS A 182 9.03 -21.27 -13.24
CA LYS A 182 10.44 -21.65 -13.43
C LYS A 182 10.72 -23.14 -13.17
N ASN A 183 9.79 -23.85 -12.52
CA ASN A 183 9.95 -25.25 -12.09
C ASN A 183 9.03 -26.23 -12.82
N GLU A 184 8.47 -25.88 -13.98
CA GLU A 184 7.87 -26.89 -14.86
C GLU A 184 8.97 -27.85 -15.32
N LEU A 185 9.03 -29.02 -14.68
CA LEU A 185 9.87 -30.15 -15.02
C LEU A 185 9.03 -31.08 -15.90
N ILE A 186 9.46 -31.32 -17.14
CA ILE A 186 8.84 -32.37 -17.96
C ILE A 186 9.52 -33.68 -17.57
N GLU A 187 8.70 -34.67 -17.19
CA GLU A 187 9.15 -36.05 -17.07
C GLU A 187 9.26 -36.63 -18.49
N ILE A 188 10.49 -36.90 -18.92
CA ILE A 188 10.77 -37.55 -20.20
C ILE A 188 11.30 -38.95 -19.88
N ASP A 189 10.58 -39.97 -20.33
CA ASP A 189 11.06 -41.36 -20.31
C ASP A 189 12.09 -41.54 -21.43
N HIS A 190 13.33 -41.83 -21.06
CA HIS A 190 14.39 -42.13 -22.01
C HIS A 190 14.97 -43.51 -21.71
N ASN A 191 14.58 -44.48 -22.54
CA ASN A 191 15.15 -45.83 -22.54
C ASN A 191 15.01 -46.56 -21.19
N GLY A 192 13.91 -46.32 -20.47
CA GLY A 192 13.60 -46.94 -19.17
C GLY A 192 14.03 -46.11 -17.96
N ASP A 193 14.78 -45.02 -18.17
CA ASP A 193 15.16 -44.07 -17.12
C ASP A 193 14.30 -42.80 -17.19
N LYS A 194 13.70 -42.44 -16.05
CA LYS A 194 12.91 -41.21 -15.90
C LYS A 194 13.82 -40.01 -15.70
N LEU A 195 13.91 -39.13 -16.70
CA LEU A 195 14.67 -37.88 -16.64
C LEU A 195 13.75 -36.69 -16.39
N PHE A 196 14.07 -35.90 -15.36
CA PHE A 196 13.42 -34.63 -15.07
C PHE A 196 14.25 -33.49 -15.66
N VAL A 197 13.75 -32.87 -16.73
CA VAL A 197 14.44 -31.74 -17.38
C VAL A 197 13.70 -30.45 -17.04
N PRO A 198 14.37 -29.44 -16.43
CA PRO A 198 13.76 -28.13 -16.23
C PRO A 198 13.52 -27.45 -17.57
N ILE A 199 12.28 -27.07 -17.84
CA ILE A 199 11.98 -26.20 -18.98
C ILE A 199 12.50 -24.81 -18.61
N GLU A 200 13.73 -24.46 -19.01
CA GLU A 200 14.06 -23.05 -19.20
C GLU A 200 13.14 -22.56 -20.34
N THR A 201 12.01 -21.96 -19.99
CA THR A 201 11.22 -21.21 -20.97
C THR A 201 12.13 -20.10 -21.50
N SER A 202 12.59 -20.29 -22.73
CA SER A 202 13.57 -19.45 -23.42
C SER A 202 12.95 -18.11 -23.85
N SER A 203 12.40 -17.34 -22.92
CA SER A 203 12.18 -15.92 -23.13
C SER A 203 13.25 -15.16 -22.38
N GLN A 204 14.24 -14.69 -23.15
CA GLN A 204 15.40 -13.88 -22.74
C GLN A 204 16.68 -14.64 -22.36
N ARG A 205 17.37 -15.14 -23.39
CA ARG A 205 18.85 -15.12 -23.40
C ARG A 205 19.33 -14.59 -24.75
N THR A 206 19.83 -13.36 -24.77
CA THR A 206 20.84 -12.94 -25.74
C THR A 206 22.00 -13.95 -25.69
N PRO A 207 22.46 -14.50 -26.82
CA PRO A 207 23.49 -15.52 -26.81
C PRO A 207 24.85 -14.88 -26.52
N ARG A 208 25.40 -15.09 -25.32
CA ARG A 208 26.86 -15.04 -25.13
C ARG A 208 27.42 -16.37 -25.59
N LEU A 209 27.88 -16.40 -26.84
CA LEU A 209 28.77 -17.43 -27.37
C LEU A 209 30.08 -17.37 -26.58
N THR A 210 30.31 -18.33 -25.69
CA THR A 210 31.66 -18.70 -25.29
C THR A 210 31.87 -20.17 -25.64
N SER A 211 32.38 -20.36 -26.85
CA SER A 211 32.93 -21.63 -27.29
C SER A 211 34.15 -21.99 -26.44
N ARG A 212 34.01 -22.97 -25.55
CA ARG A 212 35.17 -23.77 -25.10
C ARG A 212 34.85 -25.25 -25.25
N ARG A 213 35.19 -25.71 -26.45
CA ARG A 213 35.32 -27.09 -26.92
C ARG A 213 36.02 -27.95 -25.85
N ALA A 214 35.31 -28.95 -25.32
CA ALA A 214 35.91 -30.07 -24.61
C ALA A 214 36.75 -30.87 -25.61
N LYS A 215 38.07 -30.97 -25.39
CA LYS A 215 38.92 -31.90 -26.11
C LYS A 215 38.69 -33.31 -25.55
N HIS A 216 38.05 -34.13 -26.37
CA HIS A 216 38.29 -35.56 -26.60
C HIS A 216 38.84 -36.39 -25.43
N LYS A 217 37.95 -37.17 -24.81
CA LYS A 217 38.24 -38.46 -24.21
C LYS A 217 37.95 -39.52 -25.27
N HIS A 218 38.97 -40.06 -25.94
CA HIS A 218 38.95 -41.38 -26.60
C HIS A 218 40.32 -41.68 -27.24
N GLU A 219 41.20 -42.31 -26.47
CA GLU A 219 42.28 -43.14 -27.01
C GLU A 219 42.46 -44.31 -26.03
N ARG A 220 41.57 -45.30 -26.16
CA ARG A 220 41.88 -46.64 -26.68
C ARG A 220 43.08 -47.28 -25.98
N ALA A 221 42.71 -48.15 -25.04
CA ALA A 221 43.44 -49.33 -24.63
C ALA A 221 44.17 -50.00 -25.81
N ARG A 222 45.51 -49.95 -25.78
CA ARG A 222 46.42 -50.95 -26.35
C ARG A 222 47.81 -50.67 -25.76
N TYR A 223 48.16 -51.39 -24.69
CA TYR A 223 49.43 -52.11 -24.58
C TYR A 223 49.37 -52.96 -23.32
N LYS A 224 49.02 -54.23 -23.52
CA LYS A 224 49.27 -55.33 -22.61
C LYS A 224 50.28 -56.19 -23.36
N HIS A 225 51.56 -55.99 -23.09
CA HIS A 225 52.70 -56.86 -23.40
C HIS A 225 53.95 -56.16 -22.87
N GLU A 226 54.32 -56.43 -21.62
CA GLU A 226 55.53 -57.17 -21.19
C GLU A 226 55.62 -57.12 -19.66
#